data_AF-A0AAW4C3F7-F1
#
_entry.id   AF-A0AAW4C3F7-F1
#
_cell.length_a   1.000
_cell.length_b   1.000
_cell.length_c   1.000
_cell.angle_alpha   90.00
_cell.angle_beta   90.00
_cell.angle_gamma   90.00
#
_symmetry.space_group_name_H-M   'P 1'
#
loop_
_entity.id
_entity.type
_entity.pdbx_description
1 polymer ?
#
loop_
_entity_poly.entity_id
_entity_poly.type
_entity_poly.pdbx_seq_one_letter_code
_entity_poly.pdbx_strand_id
1 'polypeptide(L)'
;LLRRRAALVSARTSLTQSWGNEASLKDAFNSFAKHFESLDLLIQKRLKTLVREAGLSEQVARCQAVEGIGFLTAVALVTAFIRGDFKRSDSFIAFLGMDLKVAESGQKSGRRCLTKRGCSEVRRLLHNAAMAASKTAAWKEVYEHYRNTGKATTQALVILSRKLARIAFALMKTQGEYMSKGGK
;
A
#
# COMPACT_ATOMS: atom_id res chain seq x y z
N LEU A 1 6.49 -12.23 6.49
CA LEU A 1 7.59 -11.25 6.34
C LEU A 1 7.12 -9.80 6.27
N LEU A 2 6.13 -9.43 5.44
CA LEU A 2 5.60 -8.05 5.36
C LEU A 2 5.26 -7.42 6.73
N ARG A 3 4.55 -8.16 7.60
CA ARG A 3 4.25 -7.69 8.97
C ARG A 3 5.49 -7.45 9.83
N ARG A 4 6.52 -8.30 9.70
CA ARG A 4 7.79 -8.16 10.42
C ARG A 4 8.54 -6.91 9.92
N ARG A 5 8.54 -6.67 8.61
CA ARG A 5 9.06 -5.44 8.00
C ARG A 5 8.34 -4.20 8.53
N ALA A 6 7.01 -4.24 8.61
CA ALA A 6 6.22 -3.14 9.13
C ALA A 6 6.61 -2.79 10.58
N ALA A 7 6.77 -3.80 11.43
CA ALA A 7 7.23 -3.61 12.81
C ALA A 7 8.65 -3.02 12.87
N LEU A 8 9.56 -3.51 12.02
CA LEU A 8 10.94 -3.00 11.92
C LEU A 8 10.97 -1.51 11.53
N VAL A 9 10.21 -1.14 10.50
CA VAL A 9 10.11 0.26 10.03
C VAL A 9 9.48 1.13 11.11
N SER A 10 8.43 0.66 11.77
CA SER A 10 7.78 1.40 12.87
C SER A 10 8.74 1.66 14.03
N ALA A 11 9.51 0.65 14.44
CA ALA A 11 10.51 0.78 15.50
C ALA A 11 11.61 1.77 15.09
N ARG A 12 12.16 1.65 13.88
CA ARG A 12 13.16 2.58 13.34
C ARG A 12 12.64 4.01 13.38
N THR A 13 11.44 4.25 12.85
CA THR A 13 10.86 5.60 12.80
C THR A 13 10.67 6.18 14.19
N SER A 14 10.15 5.40 15.15
CA SER A 14 9.98 5.85 16.54
C SER A 14 11.31 6.27 17.16
N LEU A 15 12.36 5.47 16.97
CA LEU A 15 13.69 5.76 17.48
C LEU A 15 14.27 7.01 16.81
N THR A 16 14.19 7.11 15.48
CA THR A 16 14.69 8.29 14.75
C THR A 16 14.02 9.59 15.21
N GLN A 17 12.71 9.57 15.46
CA GLN A 17 12.00 10.76 15.95
C GLN A 17 12.38 11.11 17.40
N SER A 18 12.57 10.11 18.25
CA SER A 18 12.96 10.34 19.65
C SER A 18 14.39 10.83 19.82
N TRP A 19 15.29 10.52 18.88
CA TRP A 19 16.72 10.83 18.96
C TRP A 19 17.14 11.99 18.06
N GLY A 20 16.22 12.58 17.28
CA GLY A 20 16.53 13.61 16.28
C GLY A 20 17.13 14.91 16.85
N ASN A 21 16.90 15.18 18.14
CA ASN A 21 17.37 16.38 18.82
C ASN A 21 18.65 16.16 19.64
N GLU A 22 19.15 14.92 19.73
CA GLU A 22 20.35 14.60 20.50
C GLU A 22 21.60 14.62 19.61
N ALA A 23 22.29 15.76 19.60
CA ALA A 23 23.45 15.96 18.72
C ALA A 23 24.67 15.14 19.16
N SER A 24 24.86 14.91 20.46
CA SER A 24 26.08 14.26 20.98
C SER A 24 26.18 12.78 20.62
N LEU A 25 25.04 12.11 20.41
CA LEU A 25 24.95 10.68 20.08
C LEU A 25 24.56 10.42 18.62
N LYS A 26 24.54 11.46 17.77
CA LYS A 26 24.04 11.38 16.39
C LYS A 26 24.77 10.32 15.56
N ASP A 27 26.09 10.24 15.65
CA ASP A 27 26.87 9.30 14.84
C ASP A 27 26.69 7.85 15.29
N ALA A 28 26.67 7.62 16.60
CA ALA A 28 26.37 6.30 17.16
C ALA A 28 24.95 5.84 16.75
N PHE A 29 23.97 6.74 16.84
CA PHE A 29 22.60 6.45 16.41
C PHE A 29 22.52 6.18 14.91
N ASN A 30 23.20 6.96 14.07
CA ASN A 30 23.24 6.74 12.62
C ASN A 30 23.84 5.37 12.27
N SER A 31 24.90 4.96 12.96
CA SER A 31 25.49 3.61 12.81
C SER A 31 24.48 2.52 13.18
N PHE A 32 23.77 2.68 14.29
CA PHE A 32 22.70 1.77 14.69
C PHE A 32 21.54 1.73 13.67
N ALA A 33 21.12 2.88 13.14
CA ALA A 33 20.07 2.98 12.13
C ALA A 33 20.42 2.24 10.81
N LYS A 34 21.70 2.15 10.44
CA LYS A 34 22.16 1.35 9.29
C LYS A 34 21.89 -0.15 9.46
N HIS A 35 21.81 -0.66 10.70
CA HIS A 35 21.46 -2.05 10.95
C HIS A 35 19.98 -2.32 10.63
N PHE A 36 19.08 -1.36 10.90
CA PHE A 36 17.67 -1.46 10.47
C PHE A 36 17.55 -1.51 8.95
N GLU A 37 18.32 -0.69 8.24
CA GLU A 37 18.35 -0.69 6.77
C GLU A 37 18.82 -2.03 6.22
N SER A 38 19.91 -2.56 6.78
CA SER A 38 20.46 -3.86 6.40
C SER A 38 19.43 -4.98 6.59
N LEU A 39 18.75 -5.00 7.74
CA LEU A 39 17.71 -6.01 8.01
C LEU A 39 16.49 -5.83 7.09
N ASP A 40 16.11 -4.60 6.77
CA ASP A 40 15.04 -4.34 5.80
C ASP A 40 15.38 -4.92 4.42
N LEU A 41 16.60 -4.71 3.93
CA LEU A 41 17.09 -5.26 2.67
C LEU A 41 17.10 -6.79 2.68
N LEU A 42 17.52 -7.43 3.78
CA LEU A 42 17.47 -8.87 3.94
C LEU A 42 16.03 -9.42 3.87
N ILE A 43 15.07 -8.73 4.53
CA ILE A 43 13.66 -9.10 4.43
C ILE A 43 13.15 -8.97 2.99
N GLN A 44 13.52 -7.91 2.28
CA GLN A 44 13.14 -7.71 0.88
C GLN A 44 13.75 -8.79 -0.03
N LYS A 45 15.02 -9.15 0.16
CA LYS A 45 15.69 -10.23 -0.58
C LYS A 45 15.01 -11.58 -0.34
N ARG A 46 14.65 -11.87 0.92
CA ARG A 46 13.92 -13.10 1.27
C ARG A 46 12.51 -13.11 0.65
N LEU A 47 11.81 -11.98 0.64
CA LEU A 47 10.51 -11.85 -0.05
C LEU A 47 10.64 -12.15 -1.55
N LYS A 48 11.64 -11.59 -2.24
CA LYS A 48 11.89 -11.88 -3.65
C LYS A 48 12.13 -13.37 -3.92
N THR A 49 12.90 -14.01 -3.04
CA THR A 49 13.20 -15.45 -3.13
C THR A 49 11.91 -16.27 -2.98
N LEU A 50 11.11 -16.01 -1.95
CA LEU A 50 9.85 -16.72 -1.70
C LEU A 50 8.83 -16.52 -2.82
N VAL A 51 8.74 -15.32 -3.40
CA VAL A 51 7.86 -15.04 -4.55
C VAL A 51 8.25 -15.90 -5.75
N ARG A 52 9.55 -16.06 -6.00
CA ARG A 52 10.07 -16.91 -7.08
C ARG A 52 9.80 -18.38 -6.82
N GLU A 53 10.11 -18.86 -5.62
CA GLU A 53 9.87 -20.26 -5.21
C GLU A 53 8.38 -20.63 -5.28
N ALA A 54 7.49 -19.68 -5.00
CA ALA A 54 6.04 -19.88 -5.07
C ALA A 54 5.45 -19.74 -6.50
N GLY A 55 6.26 -19.45 -7.53
CA GLY A 55 5.77 -19.23 -8.89
C GLY A 55 4.91 -17.96 -9.06
N LEU A 56 5.02 -16.99 -8.14
CA LEU A 56 4.19 -15.78 -8.11
C LEU A 56 4.83 -14.58 -8.81
N SER A 57 6.01 -14.75 -9.42
CA SER A 57 6.78 -13.66 -10.03
C SER A 57 6.00 -12.88 -11.08
N GLU A 58 5.28 -13.56 -11.97
CA GLU A 58 4.51 -12.92 -13.04
C GLU A 58 3.33 -12.11 -12.49
N GLN A 59 2.60 -12.68 -11.51
CA GLN A 59 1.50 -11.99 -10.85
C GLN A 59 1.96 -10.74 -10.09
N VAL A 60 3.14 -10.82 -9.47
CA VAL A 60 3.76 -9.67 -8.80
C VAL A 60 4.18 -8.62 -9.83
N ALA A 61 4.83 -9.02 -10.92
CA ALA A 61 5.24 -8.11 -12.00
C ALA A 61 4.04 -7.39 -12.62
N ARG A 62 2.94 -8.12 -12.86
CA ARG A 62 1.68 -7.56 -13.38
C ARG A 62 1.09 -6.50 -12.46
N CYS A 63 1.09 -6.74 -11.15
CA CYS A 63 0.70 -5.71 -10.17
C CYS A 63 1.64 -4.51 -10.17
N GLN A 64 2.96 -4.73 -10.29
CA GLN A 64 3.97 -3.66 -10.28
C GLN A 64 3.94 -2.77 -11.53
N ALA A 65 3.38 -3.24 -12.64
CA ALA A 65 3.25 -2.46 -13.86
C ALA A 65 2.32 -1.23 -13.67
N VAL A 66 1.41 -1.27 -12.70
CA VAL A 66 0.54 -0.14 -12.38
C VAL A 66 1.34 0.95 -11.68
N GLU A 67 1.25 2.19 -12.15
CA GLU A 67 2.06 3.27 -11.60
C GLU A 67 1.76 3.50 -10.11
N GLY A 68 2.84 3.67 -9.35
CA GLY A 68 2.81 3.79 -7.89
C GLY A 68 2.78 2.45 -7.14
N ILE A 69 2.45 1.32 -7.78
CA ILE A 69 2.53 0.00 -7.13
C ILE A 69 3.98 -0.50 -7.13
N GLY A 70 4.68 -0.32 -6.02
CA GLY A 70 6.00 -0.89 -5.81
C GLY A 70 5.97 -2.38 -5.44
N PHE A 71 7.15 -3.02 -5.43
CA PHE A 71 7.34 -4.45 -5.15
C PHE A 71 6.60 -4.93 -3.90
N LEU A 72 6.77 -4.24 -2.77
CA LEU A 72 6.14 -4.64 -1.50
C LEU A 72 4.61 -4.58 -1.56
N THR A 73 4.06 -3.56 -2.23
CA THR A 73 2.61 -3.42 -2.42
C THR A 73 2.09 -4.51 -3.34
N ALA A 74 2.79 -4.83 -4.43
CA ALA A 74 2.43 -5.92 -5.33
C ALA A 74 2.44 -7.27 -4.62
N VAL A 75 3.51 -7.59 -3.88
CA VAL A 75 3.58 -8.83 -3.07
C VAL A 75 2.44 -8.89 -2.06
N ALA A 76 2.11 -7.77 -1.41
CA ALA A 76 1.01 -7.69 -0.46
C ALA A 76 -0.35 -7.97 -1.12
N LEU A 77 -0.60 -7.41 -2.30
CA LEU A 77 -1.83 -7.60 -3.07
C LEU A 77 -1.96 -9.03 -3.59
N VAL A 78 -0.91 -9.60 -4.18
CA VAL A 78 -0.88 -10.99 -4.65
C VAL A 78 -1.08 -11.96 -3.50
N THR A 79 -0.37 -11.76 -2.38
CA THR A 79 -0.54 -12.60 -1.18
C THR A 79 -1.95 -12.49 -0.61
N ALA A 80 -2.58 -11.31 -0.68
CA ALA A 80 -3.98 -11.17 -0.26
C ALA A 80 -4.94 -11.88 -1.21
N PHE A 81 -4.70 -11.78 -2.52
CA PHE A 81 -5.52 -12.36 -3.57
C PHE A 81 -5.55 -13.89 -3.50
N ILE A 82 -4.40 -14.55 -3.35
CA ILE A 82 -4.33 -16.02 -3.28
C ILE A 82 -4.93 -16.61 -2.00
N ARG A 83 -5.17 -15.79 -0.96
CA ARG A 83 -5.72 -16.24 0.33
C ARG A 83 -7.24 -16.32 0.37
N GLY A 84 -7.93 -15.79 -0.63
CA GLY A 84 -9.39 -15.81 -0.67
C GLY A 84 -9.90 -16.02 -2.09
N ASP A 85 -11.07 -16.65 -2.20
CA ASP A 85 -11.77 -16.72 -3.49
C ASP A 85 -12.66 -15.49 -3.67
N PHE A 86 -12.15 -14.52 -4.42
CA PHE A 86 -12.82 -13.27 -4.68
C PHE A 86 -13.54 -13.32 -6.04
N LYS A 87 -14.87 -13.42 -6.01
CA LYS A 87 -15.72 -13.31 -7.20
C LYS A 87 -15.81 -11.88 -7.75
N ARG A 88 -15.77 -10.88 -6.86
CA ARG A 88 -15.95 -9.46 -7.19
C ARG A 88 -14.88 -8.61 -6.54
N SER A 89 -14.53 -7.50 -7.18
CA SER A 89 -13.52 -6.57 -6.68
C SER A 89 -13.88 -5.98 -5.30
N ASP A 90 -15.16 -5.78 -5.02
CA ASP A 90 -15.58 -5.20 -3.74
C ASP A 90 -15.31 -6.14 -2.56
N SER A 91 -15.44 -7.46 -2.75
CA SER A 91 -15.06 -8.46 -1.75
C SER A 91 -13.57 -8.42 -1.47
N PHE A 92 -12.75 -8.22 -2.50
CA PHE A 92 -11.30 -8.03 -2.33
C PHE A 92 -10.99 -6.73 -1.58
N ILE A 93 -11.61 -5.61 -1.95
CA ILE A 93 -11.44 -4.31 -1.27
C ILE A 93 -11.84 -4.39 0.22
N ALA A 94 -12.93 -5.09 0.54
CA ALA A 94 -13.35 -5.34 1.92
C ALA A 94 -12.33 -6.21 2.67
N PHE A 95 -11.79 -7.25 2.05
CA PHE A 95 -10.74 -8.09 2.63
C PHE A 95 -9.46 -7.32 2.95
N LEU A 96 -9.08 -6.36 2.08
CA LEU A 96 -7.96 -5.45 2.34
C LEU A 96 -8.27 -4.44 3.48
N GLY A 97 -9.53 -4.33 3.90
CA GLY A 97 -10.01 -3.33 4.87
C GLY A 97 -10.06 -1.92 4.30
N MET A 98 -10.24 -1.81 2.98
CA MET A 98 -10.32 -0.56 2.23
C MET A 98 -11.78 -0.12 1.96
N ASP A 99 -12.75 -0.84 2.52
CA ASP A 99 -14.16 -0.49 2.54
C ASP A 99 -14.48 0.52 3.66
N LEU A 100 -15.56 1.27 3.46
CA LEU A 100 -16.02 2.28 4.43
C LEU A 100 -17.03 1.64 5.38
N LYS A 101 -16.79 1.81 6.68
CA LYS A 101 -17.77 1.58 7.73
C LYS A 101 -18.80 2.71 7.70
N VAL A 102 -20.07 2.32 7.56
CA VAL A 102 -21.20 3.21 7.82
C VAL A 102 -21.42 3.23 9.34
N ALA A 103 -21.50 4.43 9.91
CA ALA A 103 -21.79 4.64 11.32
C ALA A 103 -23.07 5.47 11.40
N GLU A 104 -24.18 4.88 10.96
CA GLU A 104 -25.50 5.47 11.02
C GLU A 104 -26.28 4.80 12.14
N SER A 105 -26.88 5.59 13.02
CA SER A 105 -28.02 5.17 13.84
C SER A 105 -29.22 6.00 13.41
N GLY A 106 -30.45 5.56 13.70
CA GLY A 106 -31.68 6.26 13.29
C GLY A 106 -31.76 7.74 13.71
N GLN A 107 -30.85 8.21 14.57
CA GLN A 107 -30.74 9.59 15.04
C GLN A 107 -29.36 10.23 14.80
N LYS A 108 -28.38 9.51 14.21
CA LYS A 108 -27.01 10.03 14.00
C LYS A 108 -26.47 9.59 12.65
N SER A 109 -26.06 10.56 11.82
CA SER A 109 -25.21 10.32 10.66
C SER A 109 -23.74 10.54 11.04
N GLY A 110 -23.03 9.45 11.34
CA GLY A 110 -21.62 9.48 11.74
C GLY A 110 -20.66 9.55 10.56
N ARG A 111 -19.44 10.05 10.81
CA ARG A 111 -18.38 10.11 9.81
C ARG A 111 -18.02 8.70 9.31
N ARG A 112 -18.05 8.52 7.98
CA ARG A 112 -17.60 7.29 7.34
C ARG A 112 -16.09 7.14 7.48
N CYS A 113 -15.66 6.01 8.02
CA CYS A 113 -14.25 5.67 8.27
C CYS A 113 -13.92 4.33 7.62
N LEU A 114 -12.63 4.03 7.38
CA LEU A 114 -12.25 2.68 6.93
C LEU A 114 -12.60 1.63 8.01
N THR A 115 -13.05 0.44 7.60
CA THR A 115 -13.50 -0.61 8.53
C THR A 115 -12.41 -1.17 9.45
N LYS A 116 -11.13 -0.94 9.13
CA LYS A 116 -9.95 -1.48 9.83
C LYS A 116 -9.89 -3.02 9.95
N ARG A 117 -10.84 -3.77 9.38
CA ARG A 117 -10.94 -5.24 9.47
C ARG A 117 -9.82 -6.01 8.74
N GLY A 118 -9.19 -5.38 7.73
CA GLY A 118 -8.07 -5.97 6.99
C GLY A 118 -6.69 -5.71 7.60
N CYS A 119 -5.63 -6.14 6.91
CA CYS A 119 -4.25 -5.94 7.37
C CYS A 119 -3.82 -4.46 7.30
N SER A 120 -3.41 -3.90 8.43
CA SER A 120 -2.95 -2.50 8.54
C SER A 120 -1.77 -2.19 7.60
N GLU A 121 -0.83 -3.12 7.45
CA GLU A 121 0.31 -2.94 6.56
C GLU A 121 -0.11 -2.84 5.09
N VAL A 122 -1.13 -3.60 4.66
CA VAL A 122 -1.61 -3.52 3.28
C VAL A 122 -2.24 -2.15 3.02
N ARG A 123 -3.00 -1.61 3.98
CA ARG A 123 -3.55 -0.24 3.88
C ARG A 123 -2.43 0.81 3.80
N ARG A 124 -1.38 0.67 4.60
CA ARG A 124 -0.22 1.58 4.59
C ARG A 124 0.51 1.52 3.24
N LEU A 125 0.77 0.32 2.72
CA LEU A 125 1.41 0.11 1.42
C LEU A 125 0.57 0.67 0.28
N LEU A 126 -0.75 0.48 0.30
CA LEU A 126 -1.66 1.07 -0.68
C LEU A 126 -1.72 2.59 -0.61
N HIS A 127 -1.71 3.16 0.60
CA HIS A 127 -1.63 4.62 0.77
C HIS A 127 -0.33 5.19 0.18
N ASN A 128 0.80 4.54 0.44
CA ASN A 128 2.09 4.91 -0.15
C ASN A 128 2.08 4.76 -1.67
N ALA A 129 1.47 3.70 -2.19
CA ALA A 129 1.31 3.50 -3.63
C ALA A 129 0.46 4.61 -4.25
N ALA A 130 -0.63 5.01 -3.61
CA ALA A 130 -1.44 6.14 -4.05
C ALA A 130 -0.70 7.47 -4.02
N MET A 131 0.14 7.73 -3.01
CA MET A 131 0.98 8.94 -2.94
C MET A 131 2.02 8.99 -4.07
N ALA A 132 2.58 7.84 -4.45
CA ALA A 132 3.48 7.75 -5.59
C ALA A 132 2.72 7.92 -6.90
N ALA A 133 1.60 7.20 -7.07
CA ALA A 133 0.74 7.28 -8.25
C ALA A 133 0.24 8.70 -8.50
N SER A 134 -0.20 9.44 -7.47
CA SER A 134 -0.75 10.79 -7.62
C SER A 134 0.21 11.80 -8.27
N LYS A 135 1.50 11.48 -8.37
CA LYS A 135 2.53 12.33 -9.00
C LYS A 135 2.80 11.95 -10.47
N THR A 136 2.17 10.89 -10.97
CA THR A 136 2.38 10.34 -12.32
C THR A 136 1.34 10.90 -13.29
N ALA A 137 1.69 11.01 -14.57
CA ALA A 137 0.79 11.53 -15.60
C ALA A 137 -0.55 10.76 -15.65
N ALA A 138 -0.52 9.44 -15.48
CA ALA A 138 -1.70 8.58 -15.52
C ALA A 138 -2.74 8.85 -14.39
N TRP A 139 -2.31 9.39 -13.25
CA TRP A 139 -3.14 9.48 -12.05
C TRP A 139 -3.22 10.88 -11.43
N LYS A 140 -2.37 11.81 -11.87
CA LYS A 140 -2.33 13.19 -11.36
C LYS A 140 -3.68 13.88 -11.50
N GLU A 141 -4.27 13.84 -12.68
CA GLU A 141 -5.58 14.46 -12.95
C GLU A 141 -6.69 13.87 -12.07
N VAL A 142 -6.68 12.54 -11.86
CA VAL A 142 -7.64 11.86 -11.00
C VAL A 142 -7.51 12.34 -9.55
N TYR A 143 -6.27 12.48 -9.07
CA TYR A 143 -6.00 12.98 -7.72
C TYR A 143 -6.44 14.44 -7.57
N GLU A 144 -6.05 15.31 -8.51
CA GLU A 144 -6.38 16.73 -8.52
C GLU A 144 -7.90 16.97 -8.62
N HIS A 145 -8.61 16.19 -9.42
CA HIS A 145 -10.07 16.24 -9.48
C HIS A 145 -10.72 16.06 -8.09
N TYR A 146 -10.28 15.08 -7.31
CA TYR A 146 -10.81 14.89 -5.96
C TYR A 146 -10.38 16.00 -4.99
N ARG A 147 -9.19 16.57 -5.16
CA ARG A 147 -8.76 17.73 -4.37
C ARG A 147 -9.59 18.97 -4.67
N ASN A 148 -9.86 19.25 -5.95
CA ASN A 148 -10.64 20.39 -6.42
C ASN A 148 -12.12 20.30 -6.02
N THR A 149 -12.65 19.09 -5.83
CA THR A 149 -14.00 18.86 -5.27
C THR A 149 -14.05 18.94 -3.74
N GLY A 150 -13.00 19.45 -3.10
CA GLY A 150 -12.95 19.71 -1.65
C GLY A 150 -12.61 18.49 -0.78
N LYS A 151 -12.17 17.36 -1.35
CA LYS A 151 -11.72 16.21 -0.53
C LYS A 151 -10.37 16.50 0.10
N ALA A 152 -10.22 16.16 1.38
CA ALA A 152 -8.93 16.22 2.06
C ALA A 152 -7.89 15.31 1.37
N THR A 153 -6.61 15.63 1.50
CA THR A 153 -5.50 14.86 0.90
C THR A 153 -5.62 13.37 1.19
N THR A 154 -5.84 13.01 2.46
CA THR A 154 -6.02 11.62 2.87
C THR A 154 -7.23 10.96 2.21
N GLN A 155 -8.34 11.68 2.02
CA GLN A 155 -9.52 11.14 1.35
C GLN A 155 -9.24 10.87 -0.13
N ALA A 156 -8.61 11.83 -0.83
CA ALA A 156 -8.23 11.66 -2.23
C ALA A 156 -7.28 10.47 -2.42
N LEU A 157 -6.27 10.35 -1.54
CA LEU A 157 -5.34 9.22 -1.55
C LEU A 157 -6.02 7.88 -1.23
N VAL A 158 -6.99 7.84 -0.31
CA VAL A 158 -7.77 6.61 -0.04
C VAL A 158 -8.63 6.22 -1.24
N ILE A 159 -9.23 7.19 -1.94
CA ILE A 159 -9.99 6.93 -3.17
C ILE A 159 -9.05 6.35 -4.24
N LEU A 160 -7.88 6.95 -4.44
CA LEU A 160 -6.89 6.47 -5.38
C LEU A 160 -6.35 5.08 -4.99
N SER A 161 -6.07 4.84 -3.72
CA SER A 161 -5.66 3.53 -3.17
C SER A 161 -6.69 2.45 -3.52
N ARG A 162 -7.99 2.75 -3.39
CA ARG A 162 -9.07 1.82 -3.76
C ARG A 162 -9.12 1.58 -5.26
N LYS A 163 -8.88 2.61 -6.09
CA LYS A 163 -8.81 2.45 -7.55
C LYS A 163 -7.63 1.55 -7.96
N LEU A 164 -6.44 1.80 -7.43
CA LEU A 164 -5.24 0.98 -7.69
C LEU A 164 -5.46 -0.49 -7.28
N ALA A 165 -6.03 -0.74 -6.10
CA ALA A 165 -6.32 -2.09 -5.63
C ALA A 165 -7.34 -2.83 -6.52
N ARG A 166 -8.34 -2.12 -7.07
CA ARG A 166 -9.30 -2.71 -8.02
C ARG A 166 -8.66 -3.06 -9.36
N ILE A 167 -7.73 -2.24 -9.84
CA ILE A 167 -6.99 -2.52 -11.09
C ILE A 167 -6.09 -3.73 -10.89
N ALA A 168 -5.31 -3.76 -9.80
CA ALA A 168 -4.50 -4.93 -9.46
C ALA A 168 -5.35 -6.19 -9.36
N PHE A 169 -6.54 -6.11 -8.75
CA PHE A 169 -7.50 -7.22 -8.71
C PHE A 169 -7.93 -7.69 -10.10
N ALA A 170 -8.31 -6.76 -10.98
CA ALA A 170 -8.72 -7.09 -12.34
C ALA A 170 -7.58 -7.79 -13.09
N LEU A 171 -6.37 -7.23 -13.04
CA LEU A 171 -5.16 -7.80 -13.65
C LEU A 171 -4.84 -9.21 -13.14
N MET A 172 -4.92 -9.43 -11.82
CA MET A 172 -4.70 -10.75 -11.24
C MET A 172 -5.80 -11.76 -11.60
N LYS A 173 -7.04 -11.30 -11.79
CA LYS A 173 -8.18 -12.16 -12.13
C LYS A 173 -8.21 -12.55 -13.60
N THR A 174 -7.94 -11.60 -14.50
CA THR A 174 -8.01 -11.83 -15.96
C THR A 174 -6.69 -12.31 -16.56
N GLN A 175 -5.62 -12.30 -15.79
CA GLN A 175 -4.26 -12.52 -16.29
C GLN A 175 -3.79 -11.52 -17.36
N GLY A 176 -4.48 -10.38 -17.51
CA GLY A 176 -4.19 -9.40 -18.57
C GLY A 176 -3.00 -8.50 -18.26
N GLU A 177 -2.64 -7.67 -19.23
CA GLU A 177 -1.56 -6.69 -19.09
C GLU A 177 -2.10 -5.29 -18.74
N TYR A 178 -1.30 -4.52 -18.02
CA TYR A 178 -1.67 -3.15 -17.68
C TYR A 178 -1.37 -2.20 -18.84
N MET A 179 -2.39 -1.48 -19.31
CA MET A 179 -2.23 -0.41 -20.27
C MET A 179 -2.39 0.94 -19.55
N SER A 180 -1.32 1.73 -19.54
CA SER A 180 -1.35 3.07 -18.94
C SER A 180 -2.26 4.00 -19.75
N LYS A 181 -3.03 4.83 -19.06
CA LYS A 181 -3.82 5.90 -19.69
C LYS A 181 -3.01 7.15 -20.05
N GLY A 182 -1.77 7.25 -19.56
CA GLY A 182 -0.91 8.42 -19.73
C GLY A 182 0.01 8.39 -20.95
N GLY A 183 -0.11 7.38 -21.81
CA GLY A 183 0.69 7.25 -23.04
C GLY A 183 -0.02 7.83 -24.25
N LYS A 184 0.08 9.14 -24.44
CA LYS A 184 0.06 9.81 -25.74
C LYS A 184 1.14 10.86 -25.76
#